data_AF-A0A1F9MA66-F1
#
_entry.id   AF-A0A1F9MA66-F1
#
_cell.length_a   1.000
_cell.length_b   1.000
_cell.length_c   1.000
_cell.angle_alpha   90.00
_cell.angle_beta   90.00
_cell.angle_gamma   90.00
#
_symmetry.space_group_name_H-M   'P 1'
#
loop_
_entity.id
_entity.type
_entity.pdbx_description
1 polymer ?
#
loop_
_entity_poly.entity_id
_entity_poly.type
_entity_poly.pdbx_seq_one_letter_code
_entity_poly.pdbx_strand_id
1 'polypeptide(L)'
;MIRDKRLRTFLVLLVSTMALLVGCATPKPQPFNLTADQTTLTQQYVEIKKANKLKGIKKVAISQYFVEFVTKSYGGATASNAQQKSSSTVGVWANLKGIETEQFQAITDKMYEQMVEEFKKAGIEVIPVEQLKQSKSFQKLVEKEKKAPYEISSWNRTSQMFAAKGLPLYFDPNDKRLGLGNMFASQFSNFNPEKWEEKIAEEMDTAVLKANFTVTYANMETKGGQFRNKAEVNTDLKVTLIPEDTNYTVVSKNGTSRFILKEPVFADGKFIIEVKDALTAGDKTANALSSIAGAFSGTTSKTLKFDAKADSAAYKDLVEKHIGAIDNLFFNQMKANF
;
A
#
# COMPACT_ATOMS: atom_id res chain seq x y z
N MET A 1 -74.08 -42.11 -26.33
CA MET A 1 -75.17 -41.10 -26.34
C MET A 1 -74.98 -40.23 -25.10
N ILE A 2 -74.89 -38.90 -25.28
CA ILE A 2 -74.84 -37.83 -24.24
C ILE A 2 -73.45 -37.65 -23.56
N ARG A 3 -72.58 -36.69 -23.96
CA ARG A 3 -72.50 -35.23 -23.63
C ARG A 3 -72.43 -34.97 -22.11
N ASP A 4 -71.62 -34.12 -21.51
CA ASP A 4 -70.70 -33.04 -21.88
C ASP A 4 -70.16 -32.45 -20.54
N LYS A 5 -68.99 -31.79 -20.55
CA LYS A 5 -68.53 -30.74 -19.58
C LYS A 5 -68.20 -31.17 -18.14
N ARG A 6 -67.14 -30.72 -17.45
CA ARG A 6 -66.43 -29.42 -17.47
C ARG A 6 -65.18 -29.51 -16.57
N LEU A 7 -64.18 -28.70 -16.92
CA LEU A 7 -63.22 -27.98 -16.05
C LEU A 7 -62.40 -28.78 -15.01
N ARG A 8 -61.07 -28.85 -15.22
CA ARG A 8 -60.05 -28.85 -14.14
C ARG A 8 -58.74 -28.28 -14.74
N THR A 9 -58.57 -26.97 -14.63
CA THR A 9 -57.56 -26.32 -13.77
C THR A 9 -56.13 -26.55 -14.25
N PHE A 10 -55.63 -25.62 -15.07
CA PHE A 10 -54.20 -25.43 -15.32
C PHE A 10 -53.53 -25.00 -14.01
N LEU A 11 -52.68 -25.88 -13.45
CA LEU A 11 -51.78 -25.54 -12.36
C LEU A 11 -50.54 -24.86 -12.96
N VAL A 12 -50.48 -23.53 -12.87
CA VAL A 12 -49.27 -22.75 -13.16
C VAL A 12 -48.29 -23.01 -12.01
N LEU A 13 -47.21 -23.73 -12.30
CA LEU A 13 -46.12 -23.96 -11.36
C LEU A 13 -45.26 -22.68 -11.29
N LEU A 14 -45.53 -21.85 -10.28
CA LEU A 14 -44.78 -20.64 -9.99
C LEU A 14 -43.53 -21.05 -9.20
N VAL A 15 -42.41 -21.26 -9.91
CA VAL A 15 -41.10 -21.52 -9.30
C VAL A 15 -40.61 -20.21 -8.69
N SER A 16 -40.85 -20.05 -7.38
CA SER A 16 -40.25 -18.99 -6.58
C SER A 16 -38.77 -19.33 -6.35
N THR A 17 -37.88 -18.74 -7.14
CA THR A 17 -36.44 -18.71 -6.85
C THR A 17 -36.20 -17.84 -5.62
N MET A 18 -36.18 -18.49 -4.47
CA MET A 18 -35.69 -17.94 -3.22
C MET A 18 -34.18 -17.72 -3.36
N ALA A 19 -33.78 -16.47 -3.61
CA ALA A 19 -32.38 -16.07 -3.62
C ALA A 19 -31.79 -16.26 -2.22
N LEU A 20 -31.03 -17.35 -2.06
CA LEU A 20 -30.14 -17.52 -0.92
C LEU A 20 -29.13 -16.36 -0.96
N LEU A 21 -29.29 -15.42 -0.04
CA LEU A 21 -28.23 -14.53 0.41
C LEU A 21 -27.12 -15.41 0.99
N VAL A 22 -26.25 -15.93 0.12
CA VAL A 22 -24.95 -16.46 0.51
C VAL A 22 -24.24 -15.29 1.15
N GLY A 23 -24.14 -15.31 2.49
CA GLY A 23 -23.31 -14.39 3.23
C GLY A 23 -21.93 -14.44 2.58
N CYS A 24 -21.53 -13.32 1.96
CA CYS A 24 -20.17 -13.14 1.49
C CYS A 24 -19.27 -13.19 2.72
N ALA A 25 -18.83 -14.41 3.10
CA ALA A 25 -17.60 -14.56 3.82
C ALA A 25 -16.56 -13.94 2.91
N THR A 26 -16.13 -12.71 3.22
CA THR A 26 -14.99 -12.10 2.56
C THR A 26 -13.87 -13.13 2.64
N PRO A 27 -13.36 -13.64 1.50
CA PRO A 27 -12.29 -14.62 1.50
C PRO A 27 -11.17 -14.07 2.38
N LYS A 28 -10.67 -14.88 3.32
CA LYS A 28 -9.51 -14.48 4.12
C LYS A 28 -8.40 -14.05 3.15
N PRO A 29 -7.68 -12.97 3.43
CA PRO A 29 -6.63 -12.51 2.55
C PRO A 29 -5.61 -13.64 2.34
N GLN A 30 -5.48 -14.10 1.10
CA GLN A 30 -4.55 -15.18 0.75
C GLN A 30 -3.15 -14.58 0.58
N PRO A 31 -2.09 -15.26 1.04
CA PRO A 31 -0.73 -14.84 0.77
C PRO A 31 -0.48 -14.72 -0.73
N PHE A 32 0.37 -13.76 -1.10
CA PHE A 32 0.74 -13.56 -2.49
C PHE A 32 1.54 -14.77 -3.00
N ASN A 33 1.06 -15.39 -4.07
CA ASN A 33 1.75 -16.53 -4.67
C ASN A 33 2.83 -16.04 -5.65
N LEU A 34 4.07 -15.95 -5.17
CA LEU A 34 5.24 -15.53 -5.96
C LEU A 34 5.48 -16.40 -7.22
N THR A 35 4.93 -17.61 -7.28
CA THR A 35 5.11 -18.54 -8.41
C THR A 35 3.86 -18.70 -9.29
N ALA A 36 2.80 -17.94 -9.02
CA ALA A 36 1.62 -17.97 -9.88
C ALA A 36 1.92 -17.36 -11.26
N ASP A 37 1.06 -17.68 -12.23
CA ASP A 37 1.15 -17.12 -13.57
C ASP A 37 1.07 -15.57 -13.54
N GLN A 38 2.01 -14.93 -14.23
CA GLN A 38 2.19 -13.47 -14.26
C GLN A 38 0.98 -12.75 -14.86
N THR A 39 0.27 -13.37 -15.82
CA THR A 39 -0.94 -12.78 -16.42
C THR A 39 -2.07 -12.73 -15.39
N THR A 40 -2.24 -13.83 -14.65
CA THR A 40 -3.24 -13.93 -13.58
C THR A 40 -2.94 -12.93 -12.46
N LEU A 41 -1.68 -12.88 -11.99
CA LEU A 41 -1.24 -11.93 -10.97
C LEU A 41 -1.43 -10.47 -11.40
N THR A 42 -1.12 -10.15 -12.66
CA THR A 42 -1.36 -8.82 -13.21
C THR A 42 -2.83 -8.45 -13.13
N GLN A 43 -3.72 -9.31 -13.64
CA GLN A 43 -5.16 -9.01 -13.68
C GLN A 43 -5.72 -8.80 -12.28
N GLN A 44 -5.24 -9.56 -11.30
CA GLN A 44 -5.65 -9.44 -9.91
C GLN A 44 -5.10 -8.18 -9.24
N TYR A 45 -3.81 -7.90 -9.35
CA TYR A 45 -3.13 -6.92 -8.49
C TYR A 45 -2.85 -5.57 -9.16
N VAL A 46 -2.84 -5.46 -10.49
CA VAL A 46 -2.44 -4.22 -11.18
C VAL A 46 -3.63 -3.52 -11.82
N GLU A 47 -3.77 -2.22 -11.54
CA GLU A 47 -4.58 -1.28 -12.33
C GLU A 47 -3.68 -0.45 -13.22
N ILE A 48 -4.08 -0.19 -14.46
CA ILE A 48 -3.39 0.77 -15.33
C ILE A 48 -4.37 1.87 -15.72
N LYS A 49 -4.00 3.11 -15.41
CA LYS A 49 -4.72 4.29 -15.84
C LYS A 49 -4.02 4.88 -17.05
N LYS A 50 -4.79 5.09 -18.13
CA LYS A 50 -4.34 5.73 -19.38
C LYS A 50 -3.15 5.00 -20.05
N ALA A 51 -3.23 3.67 -20.19
CA ALA A 51 -2.17 2.84 -20.79
C ALA A 51 -1.75 3.29 -22.20
N ASN A 52 -2.69 3.86 -22.97
CA ASN A 52 -2.44 4.35 -24.32
C ASN A 52 -1.40 5.48 -24.42
N LYS A 53 -1.01 6.12 -23.31
CA LYS A 53 0.03 7.16 -23.32
C LYS A 53 1.46 6.59 -23.33
N LEU A 54 1.61 5.28 -23.17
CA LEU A 54 2.92 4.61 -23.11
C LEU A 54 3.51 4.28 -24.48
N LYS A 55 2.72 4.42 -25.56
CA LYS A 55 3.13 4.04 -26.92
C LYS A 55 4.36 4.83 -27.40
N GLY A 56 5.32 4.11 -27.95
CA GLY A 56 6.56 4.62 -28.54
C GLY A 56 7.68 4.90 -27.53
N ILE A 57 7.52 4.54 -26.24
CA ILE A 57 8.56 4.77 -25.24
C ILE A 57 9.73 3.80 -25.47
N LYS A 58 10.92 4.36 -25.68
CA LYS A 58 12.19 3.61 -25.81
C LYS A 58 13.25 4.02 -24.79
N LYS A 59 13.04 5.18 -24.15
CA LYS A 59 13.93 5.77 -23.16
C LYS A 59 13.13 6.12 -21.91
N VAL A 60 13.72 5.87 -20.75
CA VAL A 60 13.14 6.25 -19.46
C VAL A 60 14.17 6.99 -18.63
N ALA A 61 13.75 8.05 -17.97
CA ALA A 61 14.51 8.76 -16.97
C ALA A 61 13.80 8.58 -15.63
N ILE A 62 14.48 8.01 -14.64
CA ILE A 62 13.87 7.76 -13.33
C ILE A 62 14.08 9.01 -12.48
N SER A 63 13.03 9.80 -12.29
CA SER A 63 13.11 11.05 -11.52
C SER A 63 13.01 10.82 -10.02
N GLN A 64 12.40 9.70 -9.60
CA GLN A 64 12.22 9.35 -8.21
C GLN A 64 12.04 7.84 -8.05
N TYR A 65 12.69 7.28 -7.04
CA TYR A 65 12.46 5.93 -6.55
C TYR A 65 12.54 5.97 -5.02
N PHE A 66 11.48 5.56 -4.32
CA PHE A 66 11.53 5.45 -2.87
C PHE A 66 10.70 4.29 -2.35
N VAL A 67 11.10 3.81 -1.17
CA VAL A 67 10.32 2.86 -0.36
C VAL A 67 9.92 3.54 0.94
N GLU A 68 8.63 3.51 1.25
CA GLU A 68 8.05 3.93 2.53
C GLU A 68 7.89 2.71 3.43
N PHE A 69 8.57 2.71 4.58
CA PHE A 69 8.45 1.66 5.58
C PHE A 69 7.62 2.15 6.76
N VAL A 70 6.47 1.54 7.00
CA VAL A 70 5.67 1.80 8.20
C VAL A 70 6.40 1.22 9.40
N THR A 71 6.76 2.07 10.36
CA THR A 71 7.48 1.68 11.58
C THR A 71 6.57 1.69 12.81
N LYS A 72 5.42 2.39 12.74
CA LYS A 72 4.38 2.35 13.77
C LYS A 72 3.00 2.26 13.12
N SER A 73 2.12 1.42 13.66
CA SER A 73 0.74 1.27 13.20
C SER A 73 -0.23 1.38 14.37
N TYR A 74 -1.39 1.98 14.11
CA TYR A 74 -2.48 2.10 15.06
C TYR A 74 -3.82 1.65 14.47
N GLY A 75 -4.56 0.89 15.27
CA GLY A 75 -5.91 0.44 15.00
C GLY A 75 -6.81 0.79 16.17
N GLY A 76 -7.91 1.48 15.90
CA GLY A 76 -8.86 1.92 16.92
C GLY A 76 -10.29 1.53 16.55
N ALA A 77 -11.02 0.94 17.48
CA ALA A 77 -12.43 0.61 17.34
C ALA A 77 -13.23 1.19 18.52
N THR A 78 -14.40 1.75 18.22
CA THR A 78 -15.39 2.16 19.22
C THR A 78 -16.70 1.43 18.94
N ALA A 79 -17.32 0.90 19.97
CA ALA A 79 -18.64 0.29 19.93
C ALA A 79 -19.54 0.95 20.98
N SER A 80 -20.79 1.23 20.61
CA SER A 80 -21.75 1.84 21.52
C SER A 80 -23.15 1.26 21.35
N ASN A 81 -23.86 1.11 22.46
CA ASN A 81 -25.25 0.69 22.50
C ASN A 81 -26.04 1.57 23.46
N ALA A 82 -26.86 2.46 22.90
CA ALA A 82 -27.68 3.40 23.68
C ALA A 82 -28.72 2.68 24.55
N GLN A 83 -29.31 1.58 24.06
CA GLN A 83 -30.30 0.79 24.79
C GLN A 83 -29.71 0.16 26.07
N GLN A 84 -28.43 -0.20 26.02
CA GLN A 84 -27.71 -0.79 27.14
C GLN A 84 -26.85 0.22 27.91
N LYS A 85 -26.92 1.52 27.55
CA LYS A 85 -26.06 2.59 28.09
C LYS A 85 -24.57 2.20 28.16
N SER A 86 -24.09 1.45 27.16
CA SER A 86 -22.74 0.91 27.14
C SER A 86 -21.92 1.50 26.00
N SER A 87 -20.64 1.75 26.27
CA SER A 87 -19.65 2.09 25.26
C SER A 87 -18.34 1.38 25.57
N SER A 88 -17.67 0.90 24.52
CA SER A 88 -16.35 0.30 24.61
C SER A 88 -15.45 0.87 23.52
N THR A 89 -14.19 1.11 23.87
CA THR A 89 -13.18 1.59 22.92
C THR A 89 -11.94 0.73 23.07
N VAL A 90 -11.35 0.29 21.96
CA VAL A 90 -10.09 -0.44 21.96
C VAL A 90 -9.16 0.24 20.98
N GLY A 91 -7.97 0.62 21.43
CA GLY A 91 -6.88 1.11 20.59
C GLY A 91 -5.67 0.19 20.71
N VAL A 92 -4.99 -0.08 19.61
CA VAL A 92 -3.78 -0.92 19.58
C VAL A 92 -2.71 -0.19 18.79
N TRP A 93 -1.55 0.01 19.42
CA TRP A 93 -0.33 0.47 18.77
C TRP A 93 0.66 -0.69 18.62
N ALA A 94 1.21 -0.84 17.43
CA ALA A 94 2.35 -1.70 17.15
C ALA A 94 3.54 -0.83 16.76
N ASN A 95 4.73 -1.15 17.27
CA ASN A 95 6.00 -0.57 16.80
C ASN A 95 6.89 -1.67 16.21
N LEU A 96 7.46 -1.44 15.03
CA LEU A 96 8.46 -2.32 14.44
C LEU A 96 9.81 -2.05 15.11
N LYS A 97 10.48 -3.12 15.55
CA LYS A 97 11.82 -3.08 16.13
C LYS A 97 12.74 -4.08 15.44
N GLY A 98 14.05 -3.90 15.61
CA GLY A 98 15.05 -4.86 15.13
C GLY A 98 15.48 -4.67 13.67
N ILE A 99 15.02 -3.61 12.99
CA ILE A 99 15.50 -3.20 11.67
C ILE A 99 16.18 -1.84 11.80
N GLU A 100 17.42 -1.75 11.33
CA GLU A 100 18.19 -0.51 11.35
C GLU A 100 17.93 0.33 10.08
N THR A 101 18.18 1.63 10.16
CA THR A 101 17.95 2.59 9.06
C THR A 101 18.79 2.25 7.82
N GLU A 102 20.01 1.76 8.03
CA GLU A 102 20.92 1.31 6.97
C GLU A 102 20.35 0.13 6.18
N GLN A 103 19.54 -0.72 6.83
CA GLN A 103 18.93 -1.88 6.20
C GLN A 103 17.74 -1.48 5.34
N PHE A 104 16.92 -0.52 5.80
CA PHE A 104 15.88 0.07 4.97
C PHE A 104 16.47 0.75 3.73
N GLN A 105 17.55 1.53 3.89
CA GLN A 105 18.24 2.14 2.75
C GLN A 105 18.80 1.08 1.80
N ALA A 106 19.43 0.02 2.32
CA ALA A 106 19.99 -1.06 1.50
C ALA A 106 18.92 -1.81 0.70
N ILE A 107 17.71 -1.99 1.25
CA ILE A 107 16.57 -2.55 0.51
C ILE A 107 16.20 -1.61 -0.64
N THR A 108 15.98 -0.32 -0.35
CA THR A 108 15.60 0.68 -1.37
C THR A 108 16.61 0.74 -2.52
N ASP A 109 17.90 0.83 -2.20
CA ASP A 109 18.97 0.93 -3.21
C ASP A 109 19.02 -0.34 -4.06
N LYS A 110 18.95 -1.52 -3.45
CA LYS A 110 18.95 -2.79 -4.18
C LYS A 110 17.75 -2.92 -5.12
N MET A 111 16.55 -2.54 -4.67
CA MET A 111 15.35 -2.64 -5.51
C MET A 111 15.41 -1.63 -6.68
N TYR A 112 15.97 -0.45 -6.47
CA TYR A 112 16.25 0.49 -7.56
C TYR A 112 17.24 -0.07 -8.58
N GLU A 113 18.35 -0.65 -8.12
CA GLU A 113 19.35 -1.29 -8.99
C GLU A 113 18.72 -2.41 -9.83
N GLN A 114 17.90 -3.27 -9.21
CA GLN A 114 17.17 -4.33 -9.90
C GLN A 114 16.22 -3.77 -10.96
N MET A 115 15.42 -2.76 -10.62
CA MET A 115 14.54 -2.09 -11.58
C MET A 115 15.35 -1.58 -12.79
N VAL A 116 16.44 -0.83 -12.55
CA VAL A 116 17.30 -0.31 -13.62
C VAL A 116 17.85 -1.43 -14.51
N GLU A 117 18.26 -2.57 -13.93
CA GLU A 117 18.71 -3.73 -14.69
C GLU A 117 17.60 -4.35 -15.54
N GLU A 118 16.38 -4.47 -15.02
CA GLU A 118 15.24 -5.04 -15.76
C GLU A 118 14.90 -4.19 -16.99
N PHE A 119 14.89 -2.87 -16.85
CA PHE A 119 14.72 -1.94 -17.98
C PHE A 119 15.81 -2.13 -19.04
N LYS A 120 17.08 -2.18 -18.62
CA LYS A 120 18.22 -2.41 -19.53
C LYS A 120 18.13 -3.77 -20.24
N LYS A 121 17.79 -4.83 -19.50
CA LYS A 121 17.60 -6.21 -20.05
C LYS A 121 16.48 -6.27 -21.08
N ALA A 122 15.46 -5.41 -20.97
CA ALA A 122 14.41 -5.29 -21.98
C ALA A 122 14.75 -4.37 -23.16
N GLY A 123 15.97 -3.83 -23.22
CA GLY A 123 16.41 -2.93 -24.29
C GLY A 123 15.87 -1.50 -24.16
N ILE A 124 15.38 -1.11 -22.98
CA ILE A 124 14.94 0.26 -22.70
C ILE A 124 16.15 1.05 -22.21
N GLU A 125 16.43 2.17 -22.87
CA GLU A 125 17.52 3.05 -22.47
C GLU A 125 17.16 3.76 -21.17
N VAL A 126 17.92 3.51 -20.10
CA VAL A 126 17.75 4.23 -18.83
C VAL A 126 18.70 5.41 -18.80
N ILE A 127 18.14 6.62 -18.76
CA ILE A 127 18.90 7.87 -18.64
C ILE A 127 19.61 7.89 -17.28
N PRO A 128 20.96 8.02 -17.24
CA PRO A 128 21.70 8.11 -15.99
C PRO A 128 21.29 9.33 -15.15
N VAL A 129 21.28 9.17 -13.83
CA VAL A 129 20.95 10.25 -12.89
C VAL A 129 21.84 11.49 -13.08
N GLU A 130 23.11 11.31 -13.43
CA GLU A 130 24.02 12.42 -13.69
C GLU A 130 23.64 13.23 -14.94
N GLN A 131 22.99 12.63 -15.93
CA GLN A 131 22.43 13.36 -17.07
C GLN A 131 21.13 14.06 -16.69
N LEU A 132 20.27 13.42 -15.90
CA LEU A 132 19.07 14.04 -15.33
C LEU A 132 19.40 15.33 -14.55
N LYS A 133 20.46 15.33 -13.75
CA LYS A 133 20.94 16.50 -12.98
C LYS A 133 21.32 17.71 -13.84
N GLN A 134 21.60 17.50 -15.13
CA GLN A 134 21.92 18.58 -16.07
C GLN A 134 20.65 19.28 -16.60
N SER A 135 19.47 18.67 -16.47
CA SER A 135 18.20 19.30 -16.84
C SER A 135 17.85 20.42 -15.86
N LYS A 136 17.52 21.60 -16.42
CA LYS A 136 17.01 22.74 -15.64
C LYS A 136 15.67 22.40 -14.99
N SER A 137 14.84 21.62 -15.68
CA SER A 137 13.55 21.18 -15.15
C SER A 137 13.71 20.19 -14.00
N PHE A 138 14.70 19.30 -14.05
CA PHE A 138 15.04 18.44 -12.91
C PHE A 138 15.57 19.25 -11.72
N GLN A 139 16.41 20.25 -11.96
CA GLN A 139 16.89 21.15 -10.89
C GLN A 139 15.72 21.85 -10.18
N LYS A 140 14.69 22.29 -10.92
CA LYS A 140 13.47 22.89 -10.34
C LYS A 140 12.65 21.91 -9.52
N LEU A 141 12.64 20.64 -9.90
CA LEU A 141 11.94 19.59 -9.19
C LEU A 141 12.61 19.25 -7.85
N VAL A 142 13.94 19.29 -7.78
CA VAL A 142 14.68 19.02 -6.54
C VAL A 142 14.76 20.20 -5.57
N GLU A 143 14.39 21.43 -5.98
CA GLU A 143 14.35 22.61 -5.07
C GLU A 143 13.44 22.41 -3.84
N LYS A 144 12.46 21.51 -3.93
CA LYS A 144 11.52 21.17 -2.86
C LYS A 144 11.71 19.76 -2.32
N GLU A 145 12.86 19.15 -2.60
CA GLU A 145 13.16 17.83 -2.09
C GLU A 145 13.17 17.79 -0.56
N LYS A 146 12.90 16.60 -0.03
CA LYS A 146 13.04 16.24 1.36
C LYS A 146 14.27 15.36 1.50
N LYS A 147 15.03 15.61 2.56
CA LYS A 147 16.18 14.77 2.89
C LYS A 147 15.67 13.40 3.32
N ALA A 148 16.13 12.34 2.63
CA ALA A 148 15.91 10.97 3.07
C ALA A 148 16.93 10.59 4.18
N PRO A 149 16.55 9.73 5.15
CA PRO A 149 15.20 9.27 5.39
C PRO A 149 14.28 10.40 5.84
N TYR A 150 13.05 10.44 5.32
CA TYR A 150 12.04 11.42 5.71
C TYR A 150 10.93 10.73 6.50
N GLU A 151 10.70 11.17 7.73
CA GLU A 151 9.64 10.64 8.58
C GLU A 151 8.32 11.35 8.28
N ILE A 152 7.25 10.56 8.19
CA ILE A 152 5.88 11.02 8.10
C ILE A 152 5.07 10.38 9.22
N SER A 153 4.32 11.19 9.95
CA SER A 153 3.41 10.68 10.98
C SER A 153 2.00 11.15 10.69
N SER A 154 1.09 10.20 10.63
CA SER A 154 -0.35 10.39 10.56
C SER A 154 -1.00 9.90 11.87
N TRP A 155 -2.30 10.10 12.01
CA TRP A 155 -3.04 9.70 13.22
C TRP A 155 -3.03 8.18 13.45
N ASN A 156 -2.88 7.37 12.39
CA ASN A 156 -2.92 5.91 12.46
C ASN A 156 -1.61 5.19 12.11
N ARG A 157 -0.57 5.90 11.65
CA ARG A 157 0.72 5.29 11.32
C ARG A 157 1.86 6.29 11.33
N THR A 158 3.07 5.80 11.60
CA THR A 158 4.33 6.51 11.35
C THR A 158 5.13 5.70 10.35
N SER A 159 5.65 6.35 9.31
CA SER A 159 6.48 5.74 8.28
C SER A 159 7.78 6.51 8.08
N GLN A 160 8.81 5.81 7.62
CA GLN A 160 10.07 6.39 7.17
C GLN A 160 10.23 6.13 5.67
N MET A 161 10.50 7.19 4.91
CA MET A 161 10.67 7.12 3.46
C MET A 161 12.15 7.21 3.10
N PHE A 162 12.61 6.25 2.31
CA PHE A 162 13.99 6.14 1.84
C PHE A 162 14.00 6.29 0.33
N ALA A 163 14.69 7.30 -0.18
CA ALA A 163 14.93 7.45 -1.61
C ALA A 163 16.18 6.67 -2.03
N ALA A 164 16.18 6.13 -3.24
CA ALA A 164 17.35 5.48 -3.79
C ALA A 164 18.51 6.48 -3.95
N LYS A 165 19.74 6.00 -3.78
CA LYS A 165 20.94 6.83 -3.77
C LYS A 165 21.03 7.76 -4.98
N GLY A 166 21.10 9.06 -4.72
CA GLY A 166 21.25 10.11 -5.74
C GLY A 166 19.94 10.57 -6.39
N LEU A 167 18.79 9.99 -6.00
CA LEU A 167 17.47 10.44 -6.43
C LEU A 167 16.79 11.30 -5.34
N PRO A 168 16.01 12.30 -5.74
CA PRO A 168 15.31 13.19 -4.82
C PRO A 168 14.05 12.53 -4.24
N LEU A 169 13.69 12.91 -3.02
CA LEU A 169 12.37 12.65 -2.45
C LEU A 169 11.55 13.93 -2.49
N TYR A 170 10.41 13.91 -3.19
CA TYR A 170 9.50 15.05 -3.28
C TYR A 170 8.07 14.51 -3.37
N PHE A 171 7.11 15.36 -3.07
CA PHE A 171 5.71 14.96 -2.98
C PHE A 171 4.85 15.79 -3.91
N ASP A 172 3.80 15.15 -4.42
CA ASP A 172 2.72 15.88 -5.06
C ASP A 172 1.98 16.73 -4.02
N PRO A 173 1.54 17.95 -4.36
CA PRO A 173 0.81 18.83 -3.45
C PRO A 173 -0.39 18.17 -2.77
N ASN A 174 -1.09 17.29 -3.48
CA ASN A 174 -2.30 16.62 -2.99
C ASN A 174 -2.01 15.23 -2.42
N ASP A 175 -0.75 14.94 -2.07
CA ASP A 175 -0.39 13.67 -1.44
C ASP A 175 -1.04 13.57 -0.06
N LYS A 176 -2.05 12.70 0.04
CA LYS A 176 -2.87 12.50 1.24
C LYS A 176 -2.05 12.04 2.44
N ARG A 177 -0.85 11.48 2.22
CA ARG A 177 0.03 11.00 3.28
C ARG A 177 0.58 12.14 4.13
N LEU A 178 0.75 13.33 3.54
CA LEU A 178 1.35 14.50 4.19
C LEU A 178 0.49 15.13 5.31
N GLY A 179 -0.73 14.64 5.51
CA GLY A 179 -1.65 15.11 6.55
C GLY A 179 -2.28 16.46 6.23
N LEU A 180 -3.29 16.85 7.03
CA LEU A 180 -4.14 18.02 6.75
C LEU A 180 -3.37 19.34 6.71
N GLY A 181 -2.32 19.49 7.53
CA GLY A 181 -1.48 20.70 7.56
C GLY A 181 -0.70 20.92 6.26
N ASN A 182 -0.10 19.86 5.71
CA ASN A 182 0.59 19.96 4.43
C ASN A 182 -0.39 20.05 3.25
N MET A 183 -1.56 19.39 3.31
CA MET A 183 -2.62 19.59 2.30
C MET A 183 -3.16 21.02 2.28
N PHE A 184 -3.16 21.71 3.43
CA PHE A 184 -3.49 23.13 3.49
C PHE A 184 -2.35 23.98 2.92
N ALA A 185 -1.10 23.74 3.34
CA ALA A 185 0.07 24.46 2.82
C ALA A 185 0.28 24.25 1.31
N SER A 186 -0.07 23.07 0.78
CA SER A 186 0.08 22.72 -0.62
C SER A 186 -0.95 23.40 -1.52
N GLN A 187 -2.14 23.73 -1.01
CA GLN A 187 -3.11 24.58 -1.72
C GLN A 187 -2.59 26.01 -1.95
N PHE A 188 -1.62 26.46 -1.16
CA PHE A 188 -0.92 27.74 -1.36
C PHE A 188 0.43 27.58 -2.09
N SER A 189 0.79 26.35 -2.48
CA SER A 189 2.05 26.05 -3.17
C SER A 189 1.83 25.98 -4.68
N ASN A 190 2.61 26.76 -5.44
CA ASN A 190 2.67 26.66 -6.91
C ASN A 190 3.60 25.50 -7.38
N PHE A 191 4.08 24.65 -6.48
CA PHE A 191 4.94 23.53 -6.83
C PHE A 191 4.11 22.43 -7.50
N ASN A 192 4.38 22.14 -8.76
CA ASN A 192 3.72 21.06 -9.50
C ASN A 192 4.80 20.14 -10.09
N PRO A 193 5.12 19.01 -9.42
CA PRO A 193 6.12 18.06 -9.90
C PRO A 193 5.81 17.52 -11.30
N GLU A 194 4.55 17.19 -11.58
CA GLU A 194 4.12 16.64 -12.87
C GLU A 194 4.44 17.59 -14.02
N LYS A 195 4.25 18.90 -13.84
CA LYS A 195 4.65 19.92 -14.83
C LYS A 195 6.15 19.93 -15.11
N TRP A 196 6.98 19.72 -14.09
CA TRP A 196 8.44 19.67 -14.29
C TRP A 196 8.87 18.35 -14.89
N GLU A 197 8.21 17.25 -14.56
CA GLU A 197 8.40 15.93 -15.18
C GLU A 197 8.04 15.95 -16.67
N GLU A 198 6.96 16.61 -17.06
CA GLU A 198 6.59 16.83 -18.47
C GLU A 198 7.71 17.57 -19.22
N LYS A 199 8.27 18.63 -18.62
CA LYS A 199 9.38 19.36 -19.24
C LYS A 199 10.66 18.55 -19.33
N ILE A 200 10.97 17.71 -18.34
CA ILE A 200 12.11 16.78 -18.42
C ILE A 200 11.90 15.80 -19.58
N ALA A 201 10.68 15.26 -19.72
CA ALA A 201 10.31 14.36 -20.81
C ALA A 201 10.52 15.01 -22.18
N GLU A 202 10.17 16.30 -22.33
CA GLU A 202 10.39 17.09 -23.54
C GLU A 202 11.88 17.41 -23.78
N GLU A 203 12.59 17.91 -22.76
CA GLU A 203 14.01 18.31 -22.85
C GLU A 203 14.92 17.15 -23.25
N MET A 204 14.59 15.93 -22.84
CA MET A 204 15.44 14.74 -23.00
C MET A 204 14.85 13.70 -23.98
N ASP A 205 13.72 14.00 -24.65
CA ASP A 205 12.92 13.08 -25.48
C ASP A 205 12.82 11.66 -24.87
N THR A 206 12.33 11.62 -23.62
CA THR A 206 12.25 10.42 -22.79
C THR A 206 10.90 10.34 -22.08
N ALA A 207 10.52 9.16 -21.59
CA ALA A 207 9.54 9.08 -20.52
C ALA A 207 10.21 9.36 -19.18
N VAL A 208 9.48 9.91 -18.22
CA VAL A 208 9.92 10.15 -16.85
C VAL A 208 9.15 9.22 -15.91
N LEU A 209 9.86 8.40 -15.14
CA LEU A 209 9.29 7.42 -14.21
C LEU A 209 9.48 7.86 -12.76
N LYS A 210 8.38 7.81 -12.00
CA LYS A 210 8.37 7.74 -10.53
C LYS A 210 7.95 6.37 -10.07
N ALA A 211 8.67 5.79 -9.13
CA ALA A 211 8.36 4.51 -8.51
C ALA A 211 8.28 4.64 -6.99
N ASN A 212 7.15 4.17 -6.43
CA ASN A 212 6.83 4.28 -5.01
C ASN A 212 6.36 2.92 -4.50
N PHE A 213 6.98 2.41 -3.44
CA PHE A 213 6.53 1.21 -2.75
C PHE A 213 6.27 1.51 -1.28
N THR A 214 5.11 1.11 -0.76
CA THR A 214 4.80 1.32 0.67
C THR A 214 4.61 -0.04 1.34
N VAL A 215 5.45 -0.31 2.32
CA VAL A 215 5.53 -1.56 3.08
C VAL A 215 5.02 -1.34 4.50
N THR A 216 4.05 -2.14 4.92
CA THR A 216 3.68 -2.27 6.34
C THR A 216 4.01 -3.66 6.87
N TYR A 217 4.04 -3.80 8.18
CA TYR A 217 4.29 -5.05 8.90
C TYR A 217 3.13 -5.44 9.83
N ALA A 218 2.18 -4.52 10.07
CA ALA A 218 1.06 -4.72 10.97
C ALA A 218 -0.24 -4.34 10.26
N ASN A 219 -1.10 -5.33 10.08
CA ASN A 219 -2.41 -5.21 9.47
C ASN A 219 -3.46 -5.24 10.59
N MET A 220 -4.23 -4.17 10.75
CA MET A 220 -5.16 -4.03 11.87
C MET A 220 -6.60 -3.93 11.36
N GLU A 221 -7.39 -4.97 11.62
CA GLU A 221 -8.83 -4.96 11.32
C GLU A 221 -9.61 -4.51 12.55
N THR A 222 -10.42 -3.47 12.41
CA THR A 222 -11.21 -2.90 13.50
C THR A 222 -12.68 -3.29 13.36
N LYS A 223 -13.28 -3.82 14.43
CA LYS A 223 -14.72 -4.10 14.50
C LYS A 223 -15.35 -3.24 15.60
N GLY A 224 -16.28 -2.38 15.21
CA GLY A 224 -16.99 -1.46 16.10
C GLY A 224 -18.27 -0.94 15.43
N GLY A 225 -18.90 0.06 16.03
CA GLY A 225 -20.08 0.72 15.47
C GLY A 225 -21.24 0.89 16.45
N GLN A 226 -22.25 1.62 15.98
CA GLN A 226 -23.52 1.80 16.68
C GLN A 226 -24.26 0.45 16.75
N PHE A 227 -24.92 0.18 17.88
CA PHE A 227 -25.62 -1.07 18.21
C PHE A 227 -24.72 -2.28 18.49
N ARG A 228 -23.40 -2.09 18.62
CA ARG A 228 -22.47 -3.13 19.07
C ARG A 228 -22.08 -2.91 20.53
N ASN A 229 -21.96 -4.01 21.26
CA ASN A 229 -21.57 -3.98 22.67
C ASN A 229 -20.06 -4.10 22.88
N LYS A 230 -19.29 -4.41 21.83
CA LYS A 230 -17.88 -4.77 21.91
C LYS A 230 -17.09 -4.17 20.76
N ALA A 231 -16.00 -3.49 21.10
CA ALA A 231 -14.98 -3.05 20.17
C ALA A 231 -13.87 -4.11 20.10
N GLU A 232 -13.40 -4.40 18.89
CA GLU A 232 -12.31 -5.35 18.64
C GLU A 232 -11.30 -4.79 17.64
N VAL A 233 -10.03 -5.11 17.85
CA VAL A 233 -8.95 -4.85 16.90
C VAL A 233 -8.18 -6.17 16.71
N ASN A 234 -8.23 -6.74 15.51
CA ASN A 234 -7.43 -7.90 15.15
C ASN A 234 -6.13 -7.42 14.54
N THR A 235 -5.00 -7.84 15.08
CA THR A 235 -3.70 -7.47 14.52
C THR A 235 -3.02 -8.69 13.91
N ASP A 236 -2.65 -8.59 12.64
CA ASP A 236 -1.87 -9.59 11.91
C ASP A 236 -0.50 -9.01 11.53
N LEU A 237 0.56 -9.62 12.05
CA LEU A 237 1.93 -9.15 11.85
C LEU A 237 2.53 -9.83 10.62
N LYS A 238 2.35 -9.18 9.46
CA LYS A 238 2.80 -9.65 8.15
C LYS A 238 3.34 -8.49 7.34
N VAL A 239 4.42 -8.73 6.61
CA VAL A 239 4.89 -7.80 5.58
C VAL A 239 3.80 -7.70 4.51
N THR A 240 3.34 -6.49 4.23
CA THR A 240 2.28 -6.21 3.28
C THR A 240 2.65 -4.98 2.44
N LEU A 241 2.51 -5.06 1.11
CA LEU A 241 2.51 -3.86 0.26
C LEU A 241 1.13 -3.22 0.25
N ILE A 242 1.08 -1.92 0.52
CA ILE A 242 -0.17 -1.16 0.65
C ILE A 242 -0.69 -0.76 -0.75
N PRO A 243 -1.96 -1.08 -1.07
CA PRO A 243 -2.63 -0.62 -2.29
C PRO A 243 -2.68 0.90 -2.40
N GLU A 244 -2.80 1.42 -3.62
CA GLU A 244 -2.80 2.86 -3.96
C GLU A 244 -1.49 3.61 -3.64
N ASP A 245 -0.92 3.42 -2.46
CA ASP A 245 0.36 3.98 -2.02
C ASP A 245 1.54 3.34 -2.79
N THR A 246 1.39 2.08 -3.24
CA THR A 246 2.35 1.39 -4.12
C THR A 246 1.98 1.60 -5.59
N ASN A 247 2.78 2.34 -6.35
CA ASN A 247 2.49 2.69 -7.73
C ASN A 247 3.71 3.13 -8.55
N TYR A 248 3.57 3.03 -9.87
CA TYR A 248 4.38 3.77 -10.84
C TYR A 248 3.58 4.92 -11.45
N THR A 249 4.25 6.05 -11.67
CA THR A 249 3.74 7.14 -12.51
C THR A 249 4.72 7.39 -13.65
N VAL A 250 4.23 7.32 -14.89
CA VAL A 250 5.01 7.56 -16.10
C VAL A 250 4.48 8.81 -16.78
N VAL A 251 5.33 9.84 -16.88
CA VAL A 251 5.04 11.10 -17.57
C VAL A 251 5.77 11.10 -18.90
N SER A 252 5.07 11.44 -19.98
CA SER A 252 5.64 11.47 -21.34
C SER A 252 4.98 12.59 -22.15
N LYS A 253 5.50 12.85 -23.36
CA LYS A 253 4.86 13.76 -24.33
C LYS A 253 3.41 13.39 -24.70
N ASN A 254 3.04 12.13 -24.54
CA ASN A 254 1.67 11.67 -24.80
C ASN A 254 0.73 11.94 -23.61
N GLY A 255 1.29 12.29 -22.45
CA GLY A 255 0.60 12.48 -21.17
C GLY A 255 1.03 11.45 -20.12
N THR A 256 0.31 11.46 -18.99
CA THR A 256 0.63 10.65 -17.80
C THR A 256 -0.15 9.34 -17.75
N SER A 257 0.56 8.25 -17.49
CA SER A 257 0.03 6.92 -17.16
C SER A 257 0.37 6.54 -15.72
N ARG A 258 -0.47 5.73 -15.08
CA ARG A 258 -0.21 5.22 -13.72
C ARG A 258 -0.47 3.73 -13.62
N PHE A 259 0.39 3.03 -12.90
CA PHE A 259 0.23 1.62 -12.54
C PHE A 259 0.05 1.56 -11.03
N ILE A 260 -1.05 0.98 -10.57
CA ILE A 260 -1.44 1.05 -9.17
C ILE A 260 -1.65 -0.36 -8.64
N LEU A 261 -1.13 -0.63 -7.44
CA LEU A 261 -1.46 -1.84 -6.72
C LEU A 261 -2.90 -1.75 -6.22
N LYS A 262 -3.77 -2.65 -6.68
CA LYS A 262 -5.21 -2.67 -6.36
C LYS A 262 -5.52 -3.38 -5.05
N GLU A 263 -4.79 -4.47 -4.80
CA GLU A 263 -5.05 -5.39 -3.70
C GLU A 263 -3.80 -5.53 -2.83
N PRO A 264 -3.95 -5.67 -1.51
CA PRO A 264 -2.81 -5.80 -0.62
C PRO A 264 -2.05 -7.09 -0.92
N VAL A 265 -0.73 -7.00 -0.92
CA VAL A 265 0.17 -8.13 -1.21
C VAL A 265 0.77 -8.59 0.10
N PHE A 266 0.25 -9.69 0.64
CA PHE A 266 0.72 -10.26 1.90
C PHE A 266 1.88 -11.21 1.63
N ALA A 267 3.01 -10.96 2.29
CA ALA A 267 4.11 -11.88 2.29
C ALA A 267 3.81 -13.11 3.15
N ASP A 268 4.09 -14.29 2.60
CA ASP A 268 4.16 -15.51 3.40
C ASP A 268 5.55 -15.66 3.99
N GLY A 269 5.63 -15.83 5.32
CA GLY A 269 6.89 -15.99 6.02
C GLY A 269 6.88 -15.40 7.43
N LYS A 270 7.65 -16.04 8.32
CA LYS A 270 7.87 -15.56 9.69
C LYS A 270 9.08 -14.64 9.72
N PHE A 271 8.87 -13.40 10.15
CA PHE A 271 9.96 -12.44 10.39
C PHE A 271 9.91 -11.85 11.80
N ILE A 272 8.77 -11.88 12.50
CA ILE A 272 8.70 -11.45 13.90
C ILE A 272 9.25 -12.56 14.79
N ILE A 273 10.29 -12.23 15.56
CA ILE A 273 10.94 -13.14 16.51
C ILE A 273 10.46 -12.93 17.95
N GLU A 274 9.96 -11.74 18.27
CA GLU A 274 9.52 -11.41 19.61
C GLU A 274 8.46 -10.30 19.61
N VAL A 275 7.46 -10.40 20.48
CA VAL A 275 6.50 -9.33 20.74
C VAL A 275 6.52 -9.01 22.24
N LYS A 276 6.71 -7.74 22.59
CA LYS A 276 6.80 -7.26 23.98
C LYS A 276 5.84 -6.11 24.24
N ASP A 277 5.34 -6.03 25.46
CA ASP A 277 4.52 -4.92 25.95
C ASP A 277 5.35 -3.64 25.99
N ALA A 278 4.82 -2.57 25.40
CA ALA A 278 5.45 -1.24 25.36
C ALA A 278 4.70 -0.22 26.23
N LEU A 279 3.95 -0.69 27.24
CA LEU A 279 3.20 0.17 28.16
C LEU A 279 4.14 0.86 29.17
N THR A 280 3.92 2.16 29.40
CA THR A 280 4.68 2.90 30.42
C THR A 280 4.17 2.54 31.82
N ALA A 281 4.96 2.78 32.87
CA ALA A 281 4.61 2.40 34.24
C ALA A 281 3.27 2.99 34.74
N GLY A 282 2.81 4.11 34.18
CA GLY A 282 1.49 4.70 34.46
C GLY A 282 0.31 4.03 33.74
N ASP A 283 0.57 3.23 32.70
CA ASP A 283 -0.44 2.52 31.89
C ASP A 283 -0.68 1.06 32.35
N LYS A 284 -0.02 0.61 33.43
CA LYS A 284 0.15 -0.80 33.82
C LYS A 284 -0.98 -1.45 34.61
N THR A 285 -2.19 -0.89 34.68
CA THR A 285 -3.21 -1.38 35.62
C THR A 285 -4.14 -2.51 35.14
N ALA A 286 -4.02 -3.10 33.94
CA ALA A 286 -4.85 -4.28 33.60
C ALA A 286 -4.50 -5.10 32.32
N ASN A 287 -3.28 -5.03 31.76
CA ASN A 287 -3.03 -5.56 30.42
C ASN A 287 -1.96 -6.65 30.41
N ALA A 288 -2.37 -7.91 30.27
CA ALA A 288 -1.49 -9.00 29.87
C ALA A 288 -1.65 -9.18 28.35
N LEU A 289 -0.61 -8.87 27.59
CA LEU A 289 -0.47 -9.29 26.19
C LEU A 289 -0.22 -10.81 26.16
N SER A 290 -1.26 -11.60 26.38
CA SER A 290 -1.20 -13.03 26.12
C SER A 290 -1.49 -13.28 24.63
N SER A 291 -0.44 -13.69 23.91
CA SER A 291 -0.38 -14.29 22.55
C SER A 291 -0.35 -13.37 21.31
N ILE A 292 0.84 -12.85 21.00
CA ILE A 292 1.52 -12.69 19.67
C ILE A 292 0.62 -12.74 18.41
N ALA A 293 -0.14 -11.68 18.12
CA ALA A 293 -1.09 -11.54 16.99
C ALA A 293 -2.43 -12.28 17.19
N GLY A 294 -3.41 -11.56 17.72
CA GLY A 294 -4.76 -12.04 18.02
C GLY A 294 -5.80 -10.92 18.06
N ALA A 295 -7.06 -11.28 18.31
CA ALA A 295 -8.17 -10.36 18.46
C ALA A 295 -8.15 -9.69 19.84
N PHE A 296 -7.85 -8.40 19.91
CA PHE A 296 -7.94 -7.63 21.14
C PHE A 296 -9.36 -7.10 21.30
N SER A 297 -9.99 -7.34 22.46
CA SER A 297 -11.38 -6.97 22.67
C SER A 297 -11.62 -6.40 24.07
N GLY A 298 -12.56 -5.45 24.17
CA GLY A 298 -12.80 -4.72 25.41
C GLY A 298 -14.28 -4.39 25.62
N THR A 299 -14.71 -4.41 26.88
CA THR A 299 -16.01 -3.91 27.37
C THR A 299 -15.89 -2.53 28.02
N THR A 300 -14.67 -2.05 28.25
CA THR A 300 -14.29 -0.71 28.73
C THR A 300 -13.24 -0.11 27.79
N SER A 301 -12.96 1.20 27.89
CA SER A 301 -11.92 1.86 27.10
C SER A 301 -10.52 1.30 27.41
N LYS A 302 -9.85 0.72 26.41
CA LYS A 302 -8.52 0.10 26.52
C LYS A 302 -7.58 0.60 25.43
N THR A 303 -6.32 0.87 25.78
CA THR A 303 -5.25 1.10 24.82
C THR A 303 -4.11 0.12 25.08
N LEU A 304 -3.69 -0.60 24.04
CA LEU A 304 -2.59 -1.54 24.04
C LEU A 304 -1.44 -0.99 23.21
N LYS A 305 -0.21 -1.22 23.65
CA LYS A 305 1.00 -0.86 22.91
C LYS A 305 1.97 -2.02 22.99
N PHE A 306 2.51 -2.45 21.86
CA PHE A 306 3.53 -3.49 21.81
C PHE A 306 4.63 -3.19 20.79
N ASP A 307 5.81 -3.71 21.08
CA ASP A 307 6.97 -3.73 20.20
C ASP A 307 7.05 -5.11 19.53
N ALA A 308 7.00 -5.13 18.20
CA ALA A 308 7.20 -6.31 17.38
C ALA A 308 8.64 -6.30 16.85
N LYS A 309 9.50 -7.13 17.45
CA LYS A 309 10.90 -7.28 17.04
C LYS A 309 10.99 -8.24 15.87
N ALA A 310 11.51 -7.75 14.76
CA ALA A 310 11.80 -8.52 13.56
C ALA A 310 13.20 -9.12 13.59
N ASP A 311 13.35 -10.30 12.99
CA ASP A 311 14.60 -10.75 12.39
C ASP A 311 14.84 -9.93 11.13
N SER A 312 15.95 -9.20 11.13
CA SER A 312 16.23 -8.28 10.05
C SER A 312 16.53 -8.95 8.71
N ALA A 313 17.21 -10.09 8.72
CA ALA A 313 17.51 -10.82 7.50
C ALA A 313 16.23 -11.40 6.88
N ALA A 314 15.35 -11.96 7.71
CA ALA A 314 14.06 -12.49 7.25
C ALA A 314 13.14 -11.36 6.75
N TYR A 315 13.08 -10.22 7.45
CA TYR A 315 12.31 -9.06 7.01
C TYR A 315 12.80 -8.55 5.65
N LYS A 316 14.13 -8.35 5.53
CA LYS A 316 14.76 -7.92 4.29
C LYS A 316 14.42 -8.84 3.12
N ASP A 317 14.60 -10.15 3.28
CA ASP A 317 14.30 -11.14 2.24
C ASP A 317 12.83 -11.11 1.81
N LEU A 318 11.89 -11.03 2.76
CA LEU A 318 10.47 -10.92 2.46
C LEU A 318 10.13 -9.64 1.70
N VAL A 319 10.64 -8.50 2.15
CA VAL A 319 10.36 -7.21 1.48
C VAL A 319 10.93 -7.20 0.07
N GLU A 320 12.18 -7.61 -0.11
CA GLU A 320 12.84 -7.60 -1.43
C GLU A 320 12.11 -8.51 -2.42
N LYS A 321 11.71 -9.72 -2.00
CA LYS A 321 10.94 -10.63 -2.86
C LYS A 321 9.61 -10.04 -3.32
N HIS A 322 8.89 -9.39 -2.41
CA HIS A 322 7.55 -8.88 -2.72
C HIS A 322 7.59 -7.55 -3.47
N ILE A 323 8.53 -6.65 -3.15
CA ILE A 323 8.76 -5.46 -3.99
C ILE A 323 9.17 -5.91 -5.38
N GLY A 324 10.17 -6.77 -5.52
CA GLY A 324 10.63 -7.26 -6.82
C GLY A 324 9.53 -7.93 -7.64
N ALA A 325 8.63 -8.69 -7.01
CA ALA A 325 7.48 -9.28 -7.70
C ALA A 325 6.50 -8.23 -8.23
N ILE A 326 6.16 -7.21 -7.44
CA ILE A 326 5.24 -6.14 -7.87
C ILE A 326 5.90 -5.21 -8.89
N ASP A 327 7.18 -4.91 -8.72
CA ASP A 327 8.01 -4.16 -9.67
C ASP A 327 7.97 -4.83 -11.05
N ASN A 328 8.19 -6.15 -11.08
CA ASN A 328 8.08 -6.96 -12.30
C ASN A 328 6.68 -6.93 -12.93
N LEU A 329 5.61 -6.97 -12.13
CA LEU A 329 4.24 -6.87 -12.66
C LEU A 329 4.00 -5.51 -13.32
N PHE A 330 4.39 -4.41 -12.67
CA PHE A 330 4.29 -3.07 -13.23
C PHE A 330 5.14 -2.92 -14.49
N PHE A 331 6.38 -3.39 -14.44
CA PHE A 331 7.30 -3.37 -15.57
C PHE A 331 6.75 -4.13 -16.78
N ASN A 332 6.26 -5.36 -16.59
CA ASN A 332 5.71 -6.17 -17.65
C ASN A 332 4.48 -5.51 -18.30
N GLN A 333 3.62 -4.91 -17.48
CA GLN A 333 2.50 -4.14 -18.00
C GLN A 333 2.93 -2.91 -18.77
N MET A 334 3.95 -2.21 -18.29
CA MET A 334 4.48 -1.05 -18.97
C MET A 334 5.09 -1.44 -20.32
N LYS A 335 5.92 -2.49 -20.37
CA LYS A 335 6.50 -3.05 -21.59
C LYS A 335 5.44 -3.49 -22.61
N ALA A 336 4.35 -4.10 -22.16
CA ALA A 336 3.26 -4.53 -23.04
C ALA A 336 2.52 -3.36 -23.71
N ASN A 337 2.71 -2.12 -23.24
CA ASN A 337 2.04 -0.92 -23.74
C ASN A 337 3.00 0.12 -24.36
N PHE A 338 4.30 -0.21 -24.47
CA PHE A 338 5.29 0.58 -25.19
C PHE A 338 5.06 0.61 -26.70
#